data_AF-A0A839YL93-F1
#
_entry.id   AF-A0A839YL93-F1
#
_cell.length_a   1.000
_cell.length_b   1.000
_cell.length_c   1.000
_cell.angle_alpha   90.00
_cell.angle_beta   90.00
_cell.angle_gamma   90.00
#
_symmetry.space_group_name_H-M   'P 1'
#
loop_
_entity.id
_entity.type
_entity.pdbx_description
1 polymer ?
#
loop_
_entity_poly.entity_id
_entity_poly.type
_entity_poly.pdbx_seq_one_letter_code
_entity_poly.pdbx_strand_id
1 'polypeptide(L)' 'MLLLKRLKDKRLADYSSLFAYARKAVSGGDVLFLPSLNFLFLLGLVVYHPKTDSFEYVGLNEAV' A
#
# COMPACT_ATOMS: atom_id res chain seq x y z
N MET A 1 4.54 0.97 -10.45
CA MET A 1 4.02 1.12 -9.08
C MET A 1 2.94 0.06 -8.80
N LEU A 2 3.34 -1.12 -8.31
CA LEU A 2 2.48 -2.32 -8.25
C LEU A 2 1.46 -2.28 -7.10
N LEU A 3 1.91 -1.87 -5.90
CA LEU A 3 1.06 -1.70 -4.71
C LEU A 3 0.06 -0.55 -4.89
N LEU A 4 0.54 0.60 -5.36
CA LEU A 4 -0.31 1.77 -5.63
C LEU A 4 -1.40 1.47 -6.66
N LYS A 5 -1.10 0.71 -7.71
CA LYS A 5 -2.09 0.31 -8.71
C LYS A 5 -3.18 -0.58 -8.10
N ARG A 6 -2.80 -1.49 -7.19
CA ARG A 6 -3.74 -2.35 -6.47
C ARG A 6 -4.62 -1.57 -5.50
N LEU A 7 -4.02 -0.61 -4.78
CA LEU A 7 -4.72 0.27 -3.84
C LEU A 7 -5.62 1.28 -4.56
N LYS A 8 -5.25 1.74 -5.76
CA LYS A 8 -6.14 2.55 -6.61
C LYS A 8 -7.40 1.79 -7.06
N ASP A 9 -7.26 0.50 -7.36
CA ASP A 9 -8.36 -0.35 -7.83
C ASP A 9 -9.32 -0.74 -6.70
N LYS A 10 -8.79 -1.12 -5.54
CA LYS A 10 -9.59 -1.58 -4.39
C LYS A 10 -9.95 -0.51 -3.37
N ARG A 11 -9.28 0.65 -3.41
CA ARG A 11 -9.31 1.74 -2.43
C ARG A 11 -8.81 1.37 -1.02
N LEU A 12 -9.23 0.24 -0.47
CA LEU A 12 -8.81 -0.29 0.83
C LEU A 12 -8.28 -1.72 0.65
N ALA A 13 -7.17 -2.05 1.29
CA ALA A 13 -6.68 -3.43 1.35
C ALA A 13 -5.89 -3.70 2.63
N ASP A 14 -6.08 -4.89 3.19
CA ASP A 14 -5.40 -5.34 4.41
C ASP A 14 -3.91 -5.61 4.15
N TYR A 15 -3.08 -5.42 5.17
CA TYR A 15 -1.63 -5.64 5.09
C TYR A 15 -1.30 -7.03 4.54
N SER A 16 -1.89 -8.08 5.12
CA SER A 16 -1.66 -9.47 4.74
C SER A 16 -1.99 -9.74 3.27
N SER A 17 -3.10 -9.18 2.80
CA SER A 17 -3.54 -9.30 1.40
C SER A 17 -2.59 -8.57 0.43
N LEU A 18 -2.14 -7.38 0.81
CA LEU A 18 -1.16 -6.59 0.05
C LEU A 18 0.21 -7.27 0.02
N PHE A 19 0.65 -7.83 1.14
CA PHE A 19 1.92 -8.53 1.27
C PHE A 19 1.94 -9.79 0.39
N ALA A 20 0.89 -10.61 0.47
CA ALA A 20 0.75 -11.80 -0.38
C ALA A 20 0.72 -11.43 -1.88
N TYR A 21 0.05 -10.33 -2.23
CA TYR A 21 0.02 -9.83 -3.61
C TYR A 21 1.41 -9.38 -4.09
N ALA A 22 2.15 -8.62 -3.26
CA ALA A 22 3.50 -8.16 -3.60
C ALA A 22 4.47 -9.31 -3.80
N ARG A 23 4.44 -10.29 -2.88
CA ARG A 23 5.27 -11.51 -2.95
C ARG A 23 4.98 -12.34 -4.18
N LYS A 24 3.71 -12.42 -4.60
CA LYS A 24 3.32 -13.17 -5.82
C LYS A 24 3.71 -12.42 -7.10
N ALA A 25 3.68 -11.09 -7.07
CA ALA A 25 3.88 -10.28 -8.26
C ALA A 25 5.35 -10.01 -8.59
N VAL A 26 6.24 -10.03 -7.59
CA VAL A 26 7.68 -9.78 -7.77
C VAL A 26 8.49 -10.80 -6.98
N SER A 27 9.45 -11.45 -7.63
CA SER A 27 10.44 -12.31 -6.96
C SER A 27 11.30 -11.46 -6.01
N GLY A 28 11.21 -11.71 -4.70
CA GLY A 28 11.82 -10.88 -3.66
C GLY A 28 10.97 -9.68 -3.22
N GLY A 29 9.69 -9.65 -3.60
CA GLY A 29 8.74 -8.61 -3.20
C GLY A 29 8.50 -8.55 -1.70
N ASP A 30 8.80 -9.61 -0.95
CA ASP A 30 8.78 -9.66 0.51
C ASP A 30 9.74 -8.66 1.18
N VAL A 31 10.95 -8.47 0.63
CA VAL A 31 11.93 -7.50 1.18
C VAL A 31 11.57 -6.07 0.80
N LEU A 32 11.08 -5.86 -0.42
CA LEU A 32 10.78 -4.53 -0.96
C LEU A 32 9.39 -4.02 -0.55
N PHE A 33 8.54 -4.86 0.03
CA PHE A 33 7.18 -4.51 0.40
C PHE A 33 7.13 -3.37 1.42
N LEU A 34 7.77 -3.56 2.57
CA LEU A 34 7.76 -2.60 3.67
C LEU A 34 8.37 -1.24 3.28
N PRO A 35 9.57 -1.16 2.66
CA PRO A 35 10.11 0.12 2.21
C PRO A 35 9.25 0.78 1.13
N SER A 36 8.60 0.01 0.25
CA SER A 36 7.66 0.56 -0.74
C SER A 36 6.40 1.15 -0.09
N LEU A 37 5.84 0.46 0.90
CA LEU A 37 4.69 0.94 1.66
C LEU A 37 5.03 2.21 2.45
N ASN A 38 6.18 2.22 3.12
CA ASN A 38 6.67 3.38 3.84
C ASN A 38 6.86 4.58 2.89
N PHE A 39 7.42 4.34 1.69
CA PHE A 39 7.56 5.38 0.68
C PHE A 39 6.19 5.94 0.24
N LEU A 40 5.20 5.08 -0.02
CA LEU A 40 3.85 5.53 -0.39
C LEU A 40 3.18 6.33 0.74
N PHE A 41 3.41 5.95 1.99
CA PHE A 41 2.91 6.66 3.17
C PHE A 41 3.56 8.04 3.30
N LEU A 42 4.88 8.12 3.17
CA LEU A 42 5.63 9.38 3.20
C LEU A 42 5.25 10.33 2.06
N LEU A 43 4.87 9.80 0.89
CA LEU A 43 4.31 10.58 -0.21
C LEU A 43 2.86 11.04 0.02
N GLY A 44 2.22 10.64 1.12
CA GLY A 44 0.83 10.96 1.41
C GLY A 44 -0.18 10.27 0.48
N LEU A 45 0.23 9.22 -0.24
CA LEU A 45 -0.64 8.53 -1.20
C LEU A 45 -1.54 7.48 -0.52
N VAL A 46 -1.12 6.98 0.64
CA VAL A 46 -1.82 5.94 1.40
C VAL A 46 -1.86 6.28 2.88
N VAL A 47 -2.92 5.84 3.57
CA VAL A 47 -3.08 5.96 5.02
C VAL A 47 -3.19 4.58 5.64
N TYR A 48 -2.56 4.39 6.80
CA TYR A 48 -2.66 3.17 7.58
C TYR A 48 -3.76 3.27 8.64
N HIS A 49 -4.62 2.26 8.69
CA HIS A 49 -5.71 2.13 9.65
C HIS A 49 -5.37 1.05 10.69
N PRO A 50 -4.87 1.43 11.89
CA PRO A 50 -4.41 0.48 12.89
C PRO A 50 -5.52 -0.40 13.48
N LYS A 51 -6.79 0.04 13.39
CA LYS A 51 -7.93 -0.75 13.91
C LYS A 51 -8.23 -1.99 13.07
N THR A 52 -7.96 -1.94 11.78
CA THR A 52 -8.27 -3.02 10.83
C THR A 52 -7.03 -3.62 10.16
N ASP A 53 -5.84 -3.08 10.47
CA ASP A 53 -4.57 -3.46 9.84
C ASP A 53 -4.62 -3.29 8.31
N SER A 54 -5.26 -2.21 7.85
CA SER A 54 -5.53 -1.97 6.44
C SER A 54 -4.91 -0.67 5.94
N PHE A 55 -4.59 -0.63 4.66
CA PHE A 55 -4.12 0.55 3.96
C PHE A 55 -5.20 1.07 3.03
N GLU A 56 -5.45 2.36 3.11
CA GLU A 56 -6.36 3.07 2.22
C GLU A 56 -5.59 3.95 1.26
N TYR A 57 -5.98 3.93 -0.01
CA TYR A 57 -5.55 4.92 -0.99
C TYR A 57 -6.32 6.22 -0.78
N VAL A 58 -5.61 7.26 -0.35
CA VAL A 58 -6.18 8.61 -0.17
C VAL A 58 -5.90 9.54 -1.36
N GLY A 59 -4.96 9.16 -2.23
CA GLY A 59 -4.59 9.93 -3.41
C GLY A 59 -3.87 11.23 -3.09
N LEU A 60 -3.46 11.96 -4.14
CA LEU A 60 -2.96 13.33 -3.99
C LEU A 60 -4.17 14.26 -3.80
N ASN A 61 -4.93 14.05 -2.71
CA ASN A 61 -5.72 15.14 -2.20
C ASN A 61 -4.72 16.05 -1.50
N GLU A 62 -4.50 17.22 -2.11
CA GLU A 62 -3.76 18.33 -1.55
C GLU A 62 -4.03 18.36 -0.04
N ALA A 63 -2.95 18.24 0.75
CA ALA A 63 -3.02 18.55 2.16
C ALA A 63 -3.59 19.97 2.27
N VAL A 64 -4.88 20.06 2.59
CA VAL A 64 -5.52 21.31 3.01
C VAL A 64 -5.39 21.44 4.51
#